data_AF-A0A915MKJ2-F1
#
_entry.id   AF-A0A915MKJ2-F1
#
_cell.length_a   1.000
_cell.length_b   1.000
_cell.length_c   1.000
_cell.angle_alpha   90.00
_cell.angle_beta   90.00
_cell.angle_gamma   90.00
#
_symmetry.space_group_name_H-M   'P 1'
#
loop_
_entity.id
_entity.type
_entity.pdbx_description
1 polymer ?
#
loop_
_entity_poly.entity_id
_entity_poly.type
_entity_poly.pdbx_seq_one_letter_code
_entity_poly.pdbx_strand_id
1 'polypeptide(L)'
;FAWPALLTRFNYCHQIIDPNNPQNENRSSLLRSSKSRYTNWPLCGDVLSHENYLSLWQKYIVMVFGLFQSKTTFLSNPSLIRSFSPIRWEATDIKDAVVLGMGSMNSESFELLFEEFNLKGILREVGERKNETNLRRKKRKDALRLQLLRILELALTRRLFDHSFFDRHSGSLSPLLLEFIESVRFHVESETIRDVKTMRIHFAKVVTEIVCSVPLDLRENLLPMDLRRSLFFLFFSWCSRILANSNDNR
;
A
#
# COMPACT_ATOMS: atom_id res chain seq x y z
N PHE A 1 -10.26 -21.65 -5.81
CA PHE A 1 -9.66 -22.55 -4.79
C PHE A 1 -8.28 -22.11 -4.26
N ALA A 2 -7.48 -21.28 -4.96
CA ALA A 2 -6.14 -20.90 -4.48
C ALA A 2 -6.13 -20.05 -3.19
N TRP A 3 -7.20 -19.30 -2.92
CA TRP A 3 -7.19 -18.28 -1.88
C TRP A 3 -7.25 -18.80 -0.43
N PRO A 4 -8.13 -19.75 -0.06
CA PRO A 4 -8.06 -20.39 1.26
C PRO A 4 -6.70 -21.06 1.50
N ALA A 5 -6.10 -21.66 0.46
CA ALA A 5 -4.77 -22.25 0.54
C ALA A 5 -3.67 -21.20 0.76
N LEU A 6 -3.74 -20.04 0.09
CA LEU A 6 -2.88 -18.90 0.41
C LEU A 6 -3.05 -18.49 1.87
N LEU A 7 -4.28 -18.23 2.34
CA LEU A 7 -4.50 -17.73 3.70
C LEU A 7 -3.98 -18.71 4.76
N THR A 8 -4.23 -20.01 4.58
CA THR A 8 -3.70 -21.06 5.47
C THR A 8 -2.18 -21.09 5.44
N ARG A 9 -1.57 -21.12 4.24
CA ARG A 9 -0.10 -21.05 4.10
C ARG A 9 0.45 -19.75 4.66
N PHE A 10 -0.27 -18.65 4.53
CA PHE A 10 0.14 -17.33 4.98
C PHE A 10 0.19 -17.24 6.50
N ASN A 11 -0.88 -17.71 7.16
CA ASN A 11 -0.91 -17.79 8.62
C ASN A 11 0.14 -18.76 9.16
N TYR A 12 0.39 -19.88 8.46
CA TYR A 12 1.43 -20.85 8.82
C TYR A 12 2.85 -20.27 8.64
N CYS A 13 3.16 -19.71 7.47
CA CYS A 13 4.45 -19.08 7.18
C CYS A 13 4.72 -17.91 8.11
N HIS A 14 3.71 -17.13 8.50
CA HIS A 14 3.87 -16.03 9.45
C HIS A 14 4.40 -16.50 10.81
N GLN A 15 4.01 -17.67 11.29
CA GLN A 15 4.55 -18.24 12.55
C GLN A 15 6.03 -18.67 12.42
N ILE A 16 6.55 -18.79 11.20
CA ILE A 16 7.89 -19.28 10.88
C ILE A 16 8.82 -18.17 10.40
N ILE A 17 8.25 -17.10 9.84
CA ILE A 17 8.95 -15.97 9.20
C ILE A 17 8.80 -14.70 10.03
N ASP A 18 8.13 -14.72 11.19
CA ASP A 18 8.05 -13.57 12.09
C ASP A 18 9.45 -12.99 12.38
N PRO A 19 9.79 -11.81 11.83
CA PRO A 19 11.11 -11.20 11.96
C PRO A 19 11.40 -10.80 13.41
N ASN A 20 10.36 -10.70 14.24
CA ASN A 20 10.44 -10.30 15.64
C ASN A 20 10.41 -11.48 16.60
N ASN A 21 10.28 -12.71 16.09
CA ASN A 21 10.38 -13.89 16.91
C ASN A 21 11.87 -14.27 17.05
N PRO A 22 12.49 -14.09 18.22
CA PRO A 22 13.90 -14.43 18.43
C PRO A 22 14.19 -15.93 18.22
N GLN A 23 13.17 -16.80 18.21
CA GLN A 23 13.33 -18.21 17.86
C GLN A 23 13.58 -18.46 16.36
N ASN A 24 13.31 -17.48 15.48
CA ASN A 24 13.55 -17.65 14.04
C ASN A 24 15.03 -17.48 13.66
N GLU A 25 15.82 -16.74 14.44
CA GLU A 25 17.28 -16.76 14.33
C GLU A 25 17.82 -18.19 14.55
N ASN A 26 17.27 -18.91 15.54
CA ASN A 26 17.61 -20.32 15.81
C ASN A 26 17.07 -21.31 14.77
N ARG A 27 16.12 -20.90 13.91
CA ARG A 27 15.65 -21.73 12.80
C ARG A 27 16.48 -21.54 11.53
N SER A 28 17.11 -20.37 11.37
CA SER A 28 18.08 -20.15 10.30
C SER A 28 19.28 -21.10 10.39
N SER A 29 19.65 -21.54 11.61
CA SER A 29 20.64 -22.59 11.86
C SER A 29 20.09 -24.01 11.67
N LEU A 30 18.78 -24.26 11.87
CA LEU A 30 18.14 -25.54 11.56
C LEU A 30 17.95 -25.77 10.04
N LEU A 31 17.77 -24.70 9.26
CA LEU A 31 17.73 -24.75 7.79
C LEU A 31 19.13 -24.88 7.16
N ARG A 32 20.20 -24.61 7.92
CA ARG A 32 21.56 -25.05 7.59
C ARG A 32 21.69 -26.55 7.88
N SER A 33 21.08 -27.38 7.04
CA SER A 33 21.43 -28.80 6.83
C SER A 33 21.98 -29.53 8.08
N SER A 34 21.10 -29.95 8.99
CA SER A 34 21.42 -31.16 9.77
C SER A 34 21.30 -32.36 8.83
N LYS A 35 22.41 -33.06 8.58
CA LYS A 35 22.45 -34.37 7.90
C LYS A 35 21.59 -35.37 8.69
N SER A 36 20.29 -35.38 8.45
CA SER A 36 19.37 -36.38 8.99
C SER A 36 18.52 -36.90 7.84
N ARG A 37 18.89 -38.08 7.39
CA ARG A 37 18.19 -38.88 6.39
C ARG A 37 16.80 -39.19 6.95
N TYR A 38 15.74 -38.58 6.45
CA TYR A 38 14.44 -39.21 6.19
C TYR A 38 13.56 -38.21 5.41
N THR A 39 13.23 -38.61 4.18
CA THR A 39 12.18 -38.04 3.30
C THR A 39 12.28 -36.55 2.92
N ASN A 40 13.36 -36.14 2.26
CA ASN A 40 13.31 -34.98 1.37
C ASN A 40 13.26 -35.50 -0.07
N TRP A 41 12.08 -35.44 -0.70
CA TRP A 41 11.98 -35.57 -2.16
C TRP A 41 12.46 -34.25 -2.78
N PRO A 42 13.58 -34.23 -3.53
CA PRO A 42 14.04 -33.03 -4.20
C PRO A 42 13.29 -32.94 -5.53
N LEU A 43 12.18 -32.20 -5.55
CA LEU A 43 11.47 -31.92 -6.80
C LEU A 43 12.15 -30.82 -7.66
N CYS A 44 13.21 -30.20 -7.16
CA CYS A 44 14.21 -29.45 -7.94
C CYS A 44 15.40 -29.18 -7.00
N GLY A 45 16.64 -29.31 -7.49
CA GLY A 45 17.86 -29.33 -6.70
C GLY A 45 18.07 -28.16 -5.71
N ASP A 46 18.85 -28.47 -4.68
CA ASP A 46 19.31 -27.67 -3.54
C ASP A 46 18.28 -27.23 -2.49
N VAL A 47 18.62 -27.49 -1.23
CA VAL A 47 17.92 -26.93 -0.07
C VAL A 47 18.03 -25.41 -0.16
N LEU A 48 16.90 -24.74 -0.43
CA LEU A 48 16.87 -23.29 -0.57
C LEU A 48 17.32 -22.60 0.72
N SER A 49 18.14 -21.55 0.60
CA SER A 49 18.49 -20.69 1.73
C SER A 49 17.23 -20.01 2.30
N HIS A 50 17.29 -19.56 3.54
CA HIS A 50 16.19 -18.80 4.15
C HIS A 50 15.81 -17.56 3.32
N GLU A 51 16.80 -16.84 2.78
CA GLU A 51 16.61 -15.70 1.89
C GLU A 51 15.88 -16.08 0.59
N ASN A 52 16.21 -17.24 0.00
CA ASN A 52 15.52 -17.74 -1.19
C ASN A 52 14.05 -18.07 -0.89
N TYR A 53 13.75 -18.65 0.27
CA TYR A 53 12.38 -18.89 0.71
C TYR A 53 11.60 -17.58 0.90
N LEU A 54 12.20 -16.55 1.52
CA LEU A 54 11.58 -15.23 1.65
C LEU A 54 11.30 -14.60 0.29
N SER A 55 12.24 -14.69 -0.65
CA SER A 55 12.09 -14.16 -2.00
C SER A 55 10.98 -14.86 -2.80
N LEU A 56 10.88 -16.19 -2.68
CA LEU A 56 9.78 -16.96 -3.29
C LEU A 56 8.44 -16.62 -2.64
N TRP A 57 8.44 -16.44 -1.32
CA TRP A 57 7.25 -16.09 -0.58
C TRP A 57 6.71 -14.72 -0.97
N GLN A 58 7.57 -13.71 -1.11
CA GLN A 58 7.22 -12.39 -1.62
C GLN A 58 6.57 -12.50 -3.01
N LYS A 59 7.16 -13.27 -3.93
CA LYS A 59 6.60 -13.49 -5.28
C LYS A 59 5.25 -14.21 -5.23
N TYR A 60 5.09 -15.19 -4.34
CA TYR A 60 3.85 -15.93 -4.16
C TYR A 60 2.72 -15.02 -3.68
N ILE A 61 2.97 -14.12 -2.71
CA ILE A 61 1.99 -13.11 -2.27
C ILE A 61 1.50 -12.29 -3.47
N VAL A 62 2.44 -11.72 -4.24
CA VAL A 62 2.11 -10.89 -5.40
C VAL A 62 1.32 -11.68 -6.45
N MET A 63 1.76 -12.90 -6.76
CA MET A 63 1.08 -13.78 -7.71
C MET A 63 -0.36 -14.05 -7.31
N VAL A 64 -0.62 -14.36 -6.04
CA VAL A 64 -1.99 -14.68 -5.61
C VAL A 64 -2.90 -13.45 -5.64
N PHE A 65 -2.40 -12.26 -5.30
CA PHE A 65 -3.16 -11.03 -5.50
C PHE A 65 -3.42 -10.72 -6.99
N GLY A 66 -2.46 -10.97 -7.88
CA GLY A 66 -2.65 -10.75 -9.33
C GLY A 66 -3.58 -11.77 -10.00
N LEU A 67 -3.56 -13.03 -9.54
CA LEU A 67 -4.49 -14.08 -10.00
C LEU A 67 -5.88 -13.96 -9.37
N PHE A 68 -6.05 -13.06 -8.41
CA PHE A 68 -7.34 -12.78 -7.83
C PHE A 68 -8.20 -12.09 -8.90
N GLN A 69 -9.32 -12.71 -9.29
CA GLN A 69 -10.17 -12.27 -10.41
C GLN A 69 -11.68 -12.28 -10.08
N SER A 70 -12.08 -12.50 -8.81
CA SER A 70 -13.47 -12.84 -8.50
C SER A 70 -14.01 -12.11 -7.28
N LYS A 71 -15.03 -11.29 -7.51
CA LYS A 71 -15.86 -10.62 -6.49
C LYS A 71 -16.43 -11.59 -5.46
N THR A 72 -16.93 -12.76 -5.90
CA THR A 72 -17.46 -13.82 -5.04
C THR A 72 -16.42 -14.37 -4.05
N THR A 73 -15.16 -14.50 -4.48
CA THR A 73 -14.09 -14.94 -3.58
C THR A 73 -13.70 -13.87 -2.55
N PHE A 74 -13.80 -12.59 -2.94
CA PHE A 74 -13.46 -11.44 -2.08
C PHE A 74 -14.44 -11.34 -0.92
N LEU A 75 -15.73 -11.30 -1.26
CA LEU A 75 -16.84 -11.16 -0.30
C LEU A 75 -16.95 -12.35 0.66
N SER A 76 -16.53 -13.53 0.23
CA SER A 76 -16.54 -14.74 1.06
C SER A 76 -15.48 -14.75 2.17
N ASN A 77 -14.54 -13.79 2.18
CA ASN A 77 -13.39 -13.82 3.09
C ASN A 77 -13.00 -12.42 3.65
N PRO A 78 -13.88 -11.70 4.37
CA PRO A 78 -13.60 -10.34 4.87
C PRO A 78 -12.49 -10.26 5.95
N SER A 79 -12.06 -11.38 6.52
CA SER A 79 -10.94 -11.42 7.49
C SER A 79 -9.57 -11.10 6.87
N LEU A 80 -9.46 -11.19 5.54
CA LEU A 80 -8.21 -11.04 4.81
C LEU A 80 -7.62 -9.65 4.85
N ILE A 81 -8.47 -8.63 4.74
CA ILE A 81 -8.04 -7.24 4.63
C ILE A 81 -7.40 -6.79 5.94
N ARG A 82 -7.86 -7.39 7.04
CA ARG A 82 -7.21 -7.29 8.35
C ARG A 82 -5.88 -8.04 8.38
N SER A 83 -5.84 -9.26 7.85
CA SER A 83 -4.62 -10.08 7.81
C SER A 83 -3.52 -9.40 7.00
N PHE A 84 -3.85 -8.75 5.88
CA PHE A 84 -2.88 -8.08 4.99
C PHE A 84 -2.77 -6.57 5.25
N SER A 85 -3.26 -6.05 6.38
CA SER A 85 -3.03 -4.64 6.74
C SER A 85 -1.54 -4.35 6.62
N PRO A 86 -1.12 -3.37 5.78
CA PRO A 86 0.30 -3.10 5.54
C PRO A 86 1.11 -2.76 6.79
N ILE A 87 0.44 -2.41 7.89
CA ILE A 87 1.06 -2.12 9.19
C ILE A 87 1.33 -3.35 10.03
N ARG A 88 0.62 -4.45 9.77
CA ARG A 88 0.76 -5.68 10.55
C ARG A 88 2.17 -6.27 10.44
N TRP A 89 2.86 -5.95 9.36
CA TRP A 89 4.17 -6.46 9.02
C TRP A 89 5.23 -5.55 9.62
N GLU A 90 6.32 -6.10 10.13
CA GLU A 90 7.48 -5.30 10.53
C GLU A 90 8.62 -5.42 9.51
N ALA A 91 8.81 -6.60 8.91
CA ALA A 91 9.70 -6.80 7.75
C ALA A 91 9.28 -5.92 6.56
N THR A 92 10.21 -5.08 6.11
CA THR A 92 10.07 -4.20 4.95
C THR A 92 9.72 -4.96 3.69
N ASP A 93 10.37 -6.08 3.45
CA ASP A 93 10.24 -6.79 2.17
C ASP A 93 8.87 -7.46 2.02
N ILE A 94 8.29 -7.90 3.15
CA ILE A 94 6.92 -8.43 3.18
C ILE A 94 5.90 -7.31 3.03
N LYS A 95 6.11 -6.14 3.68
CA LYS A 95 5.27 -4.95 3.44
C LYS A 95 5.25 -4.60 1.96
N ASP A 96 6.42 -4.60 1.33
CA ASP A 96 6.59 -4.23 -0.07
C ASP A 96 5.93 -5.25 -0.99
N ALA A 97 6.04 -6.55 -0.70
CA ALA A 97 5.31 -7.58 -1.43
C ALA A 97 3.78 -7.46 -1.29
N VAL A 98 3.28 -7.07 -0.11
CA VAL A 98 1.84 -6.84 0.10
C VAL A 98 1.36 -5.61 -0.66
N VAL A 99 2.09 -4.49 -0.59
CA VAL A 99 1.79 -3.28 -1.39
C VAL A 99 1.81 -3.62 -2.88
N LEU A 100 2.84 -4.34 -3.32
CA LEU A 100 3.00 -4.78 -4.70
C LEU A 100 1.85 -5.69 -5.13
N GLY A 101 1.43 -6.63 -4.29
CA GLY A 101 0.31 -7.51 -4.54
C GLY A 101 -1.00 -6.74 -4.66
N MET A 102 -1.35 -5.93 -3.66
CA MET A 102 -2.57 -5.13 -3.66
C MET A 102 -2.66 -4.17 -4.85
N GLY A 103 -1.55 -3.51 -5.21
CA GLY A 103 -1.50 -2.66 -6.40
C GLY A 103 -1.37 -3.44 -7.72
N SER A 104 -1.30 -4.78 -7.71
CA SER A 104 -1.27 -5.66 -8.90
C SER A 104 -2.59 -6.39 -9.17
N MET A 105 -3.63 -6.14 -8.37
CA MET A 105 -4.93 -6.77 -8.56
C MET A 105 -5.58 -6.31 -9.88
N ASN A 106 -6.64 -6.97 -10.34
CA ASN A 106 -7.46 -6.40 -11.41
C ASN A 106 -8.33 -5.24 -10.88
N SER A 107 -8.87 -4.42 -11.79
CA SER A 107 -9.69 -3.22 -11.49
C SER A 107 -10.85 -3.52 -10.53
N GLU A 108 -11.71 -4.48 -10.86
CA GLU A 108 -12.88 -4.85 -10.06
C GLU A 108 -12.49 -5.29 -8.64
N SER A 109 -11.40 -6.04 -8.51
CA SER A 109 -10.96 -6.51 -7.20
C SER A 109 -10.26 -5.43 -6.37
N PHE A 110 -9.63 -4.46 -7.03
CA PHE A 110 -9.06 -3.29 -6.37
C PHE A 110 -10.16 -2.36 -5.84
N GLU A 111 -11.24 -2.17 -6.61
CA GLU A 111 -12.44 -1.44 -6.18
C GLU A 111 -13.01 -2.04 -4.88
N LEU A 112 -13.24 -3.35 -4.84
CA LEU A 112 -13.74 -4.04 -3.65
C LEU A 112 -12.79 -3.91 -2.45
N LEU A 113 -11.47 -3.93 -2.70
CA LEU A 113 -10.47 -3.69 -1.66
C LEU A 113 -10.59 -2.28 -1.07
N PHE A 114 -10.74 -1.28 -1.93
CA PHE A 114 -10.85 0.10 -1.52
C PHE A 114 -12.16 0.38 -0.79
N GLU A 115 -13.28 -0.18 -1.25
CA GLU A 115 -14.57 -0.13 -0.56
C GLU A 115 -14.48 -0.76 0.83
N GLU A 116 -13.82 -1.90 0.98
CA GLU A 116 -13.70 -2.49 2.31
C GLU A 116 -12.75 -1.70 3.23
N PHE A 117 -11.68 -1.07 2.72
CA PHE A 117 -10.92 -0.11 3.52
C PHE A 117 -11.81 1.00 4.08
N ASN A 118 -12.81 1.45 3.31
CA ASN A 118 -13.81 2.38 3.81
C ASN A 118 -14.72 1.75 4.87
N LEU A 119 -15.31 0.58 4.60
CA LEU A 119 -16.24 -0.10 5.50
C LEU A 119 -15.62 -0.47 6.85
N LYS A 120 -14.34 -0.83 6.89
CA LYS A 120 -13.60 -1.10 8.14
C LYS A 120 -13.16 0.17 8.87
N GLY A 121 -13.43 1.35 8.31
CA GLY A 121 -13.04 2.63 8.87
C GLY A 121 -11.55 2.93 8.78
N ILE A 122 -10.79 2.24 7.91
CA ILE A 122 -9.35 2.50 7.71
C ILE A 122 -9.16 3.86 7.05
N LEU A 123 -9.95 4.17 6.02
CA LEU A 123 -9.93 5.49 5.37
C LEU A 123 -10.39 6.58 6.33
N ARG A 124 -11.38 6.31 7.18
CA ARG A 124 -11.82 7.23 8.23
C ARG A 124 -10.74 7.45 9.29
N GLU A 125 -10.07 6.40 9.75
CA GLU A 125 -8.97 6.47 10.70
C GLU A 125 -7.87 7.37 10.15
N VAL A 126 -7.39 7.11 8.93
CA VAL A 126 -6.42 7.96 8.24
C VAL A 126 -6.94 9.39 8.03
N GLY A 127 -8.24 9.50 7.78
CA GLY A 127 -9.07 10.70 7.62
C GLY A 127 -9.07 11.67 8.81
N GLU A 128 -8.95 11.15 10.03
CA GLU A 128 -9.16 11.92 11.26
C GLU A 128 -8.16 13.09 11.38
N ARG A 129 -8.70 14.32 11.42
CA ARG A 129 -7.92 15.57 11.51
C ARG A 129 -7.53 15.99 12.93
N LYS A 130 -7.97 15.24 13.95
CA LYS A 130 -7.65 15.53 15.36
C LYS A 130 -6.15 15.33 15.61
N ASN A 131 -5.55 16.25 16.37
CA ASN A 131 -4.18 16.12 16.85
C ASN A 131 -4.08 14.88 17.75
N GLU A 132 -3.30 13.90 17.31
CA GLU A 132 -3.08 12.66 18.04
C GLU A 132 -1.98 12.88 19.08
N THR A 133 -2.36 12.99 20.35
CA THR A 133 -1.42 13.17 21.47
C THR A 133 -0.61 11.90 21.74
N ASN A 134 -1.15 10.73 21.37
CA ASN A 134 -0.47 9.46 21.53
C ASN A 134 0.51 9.22 20.37
N LEU A 135 1.81 9.41 20.63
CA LEU A 135 2.85 9.26 19.60
C LEU A 135 2.89 7.87 18.96
N ARG A 136 2.57 6.80 19.70
CA ARG A 136 2.53 5.43 19.16
C ARG A 136 1.37 5.28 18.17
N ARG A 137 0.21 5.84 18.49
CA ARG A 137 -0.96 5.84 17.61
C ARG A 137 -0.73 6.72 16.38
N LYS A 138 -0.11 7.89 16.56
CA LYS A 138 0.31 8.77 15.46
C LYS A 138 1.23 8.03 14.48
N LYS A 139 2.31 7.41 14.97
CA LYS A 139 3.24 6.63 14.12
C LYS A 139 2.54 5.52 13.33
N ARG A 140 1.60 4.78 13.94
CA ARG A 140 0.81 3.77 13.24
C ARG A 140 -0.06 4.41 12.16
N LYS A 141 -0.76 5.49 12.48
CA LYS A 141 -1.60 6.21 11.53
C LYS A 141 -0.80 6.73 10.33
N ASP A 142 0.37 7.31 10.57
CA ASP A 142 1.26 7.82 9.51
C ASP A 142 1.80 6.69 8.64
N ALA A 143 2.12 5.53 9.24
CA ALA A 143 2.43 4.33 8.49
C ALA A 143 1.23 3.87 7.63
N LEU A 144 -0.03 3.99 8.09
CA LEU A 144 -1.21 3.60 7.31
C LEU A 144 -1.31 4.50 6.09
N ARG A 145 -1.19 5.82 6.30
CA ARG A 145 -1.24 6.81 5.22
C ARG A 145 -0.22 6.50 4.13
N LEU A 146 1.03 6.26 4.54
CA LEU A 146 2.10 5.96 3.61
C LEU A 146 1.80 4.70 2.79
N GLN A 147 1.35 3.62 3.44
CA GLN A 147 1.09 2.37 2.72
C GLN A 147 -0.11 2.48 1.79
N LEU A 148 -1.18 3.19 2.18
CA LEU A 148 -2.31 3.46 1.29
C LEU A 148 -1.88 4.28 0.07
N LEU A 149 -1.04 5.31 0.25
CA LEU A 149 -0.50 6.08 -0.86
C LEU A 149 0.33 5.21 -1.81
N ARG A 150 1.17 4.32 -1.30
CA ARG A 150 1.97 3.41 -2.12
C ARG A 150 1.10 2.43 -2.92
N ILE A 151 0.06 1.90 -2.29
CA ILE A 151 -0.91 1.01 -2.96
C ILE A 151 -1.64 1.76 -4.07
N LEU A 152 -2.13 2.98 -3.78
CA LEU A 152 -2.84 3.82 -4.76
C LEU A 152 -1.93 4.24 -5.92
N GLU A 153 -0.70 4.68 -5.64
CA GLU A 153 0.29 5.03 -6.67
C GLU A 153 0.48 3.88 -7.65
N LEU A 154 0.66 2.67 -7.13
CA LEU A 154 0.92 1.50 -7.93
C LEU A 154 -0.31 1.08 -8.74
N ALA A 155 -1.50 1.12 -8.13
CA ALA A 155 -2.75 0.82 -8.80
C ALA A 155 -3.04 1.82 -9.94
N LEU A 156 -2.79 3.11 -9.72
CA LEU A 156 -2.90 4.16 -10.74
C LEU A 156 -1.90 3.96 -11.88
N THR A 157 -0.65 3.66 -11.55
CA THR A 157 0.41 3.38 -12.53
C THR A 157 0.05 2.20 -13.44
N ARG A 158 -0.66 1.20 -12.88
CA ARG A 158 -1.15 0.02 -13.61
C ARG A 158 -2.52 0.18 -14.23
N ARG A 159 -3.10 1.39 -14.19
CA ARG A 159 -4.41 1.70 -14.77
C ARG A 159 -5.54 0.82 -14.21
N LEU A 160 -5.48 0.52 -12.91
CA LEU A 160 -6.52 -0.23 -12.20
C LEU A 160 -7.75 0.62 -11.84
N PHE A 161 -7.77 1.90 -12.21
CA PHE A 161 -8.87 2.80 -11.90
C PHE A 161 -9.83 2.83 -13.09
N ASP A 162 -11.10 2.55 -12.81
CA ASP A 162 -12.19 2.59 -13.77
C ASP A 162 -13.28 3.59 -13.33
N HIS A 163 -14.51 3.37 -13.81
CA HIS A 163 -15.66 4.25 -13.57
C HIS A 163 -15.98 4.44 -12.08
N SER A 164 -15.54 3.54 -11.20
CA SER A 164 -15.82 3.62 -9.77
C SER A 164 -14.92 4.62 -9.03
N PHE A 165 -13.82 5.01 -9.65
CA PHE A 165 -12.88 5.98 -9.09
C PHE A 165 -12.97 7.36 -9.73
N PHE A 166 -13.41 7.46 -10.98
CA PHE A 166 -13.76 8.72 -11.64
C PHE A 166 -14.90 8.52 -12.64
N ASP A 167 -15.81 9.49 -12.69
CA ASP A 167 -16.87 9.50 -13.69
C ASP A 167 -16.29 9.91 -15.05
N ARG A 168 -16.36 9.00 -16.03
CA ARG A 168 -15.84 9.27 -17.39
C ARG A 168 -16.68 10.26 -18.18
N HIS A 169 -17.91 10.56 -17.73
CA HIS A 169 -18.78 11.51 -18.40
C HIS A 169 -18.58 12.92 -17.85
N SER A 170 -18.62 13.11 -16.53
CA SER A 170 -18.38 14.43 -15.94
C SER A 170 -16.90 14.78 -15.76
N GLY A 171 -16.01 13.78 -15.67
CA GLY A 171 -14.61 13.94 -15.27
C GLY A 171 -14.39 13.96 -13.75
N SER A 172 -15.46 13.88 -12.95
CA SER A 172 -15.39 14.07 -11.49
C SER A 172 -14.76 12.87 -10.79
N LEU A 173 -13.86 13.13 -9.83
CA LEU A 173 -13.31 12.08 -8.96
C LEU A 173 -14.34 11.59 -7.96
N SER A 174 -14.27 10.31 -7.56
CA SER A 174 -15.18 9.77 -6.56
C SER A 174 -15.06 10.53 -5.22
N PRO A 175 -16.18 10.78 -4.51
CA PRO A 175 -16.16 11.51 -3.23
C PRO A 175 -15.22 10.87 -2.20
N LEU A 176 -15.14 9.54 -2.18
CA LEU A 176 -14.26 8.80 -1.28
C LEU A 176 -12.77 9.10 -1.54
N LEU A 177 -12.35 9.17 -2.81
CA LEU A 177 -10.98 9.56 -3.15
C LEU A 177 -10.71 11.03 -2.86
N LEU A 178 -11.68 11.91 -3.10
CA LEU A 178 -11.55 13.34 -2.76
C LEU A 178 -11.33 13.54 -1.25
N GLU A 179 -12.12 12.87 -0.41
CA GLU A 179 -11.95 12.90 1.04
C GLU A 179 -10.58 12.37 1.49
N PHE A 180 -10.13 11.27 0.87
CA PHE A 180 -8.81 10.71 1.14
C PHE A 180 -7.68 11.67 0.76
N ILE A 181 -7.73 12.25 -0.44
CA ILE A 181 -6.72 13.22 -0.91
C ILE A 181 -6.68 14.45 0.00
N GLU A 182 -7.85 14.99 0.36
CA GLU A 182 -7.97 16.15 1.24
C GLU A 182 -7.41 15.85 2.64
N SER A 183 -7.65 14.64 3.17
CA SER A 183 -7.09 14.21 4.46
C SER A 183 -5.56 14.13 4.42
N VAL A 184 -4.99 13.50 3.39
CA VAL A 184 -3.54 13.38 3.26
C VAL A 184 -2.91 14.75 3.04
N ARG A 185 -3.51 15.61 2.21
CA ARG A 185 -3.10 17.01 1.99
C ARG A 185 -2.96 17.74 3.33
N PHE A 186 -4.02 17.73 4.13
CA PHE A 186 -4.03 18.38 5.45
C PHE A 186 -2.92 17.85 6.37
N HIS A 187 -2.73 16.54 6.39
CA HIS A 187 -1.68 15.93 7.21
C HIS A 187 -0.27 16.35 6.77
N VAL A 188 0.07 16.25 5.48
CA VAL A 188 1.42 16.61 4.99
C VAL A 188 1.73 18.11 5.07
N GLU A 189 0.69 18.95 5.14
CA GLU A 189 0.76 20.38 5.43
C GLU A 189 1.08 20.66 6.90
N SER A 190 0.45 19.93 7.82
CA SER A 190 0.59 20.12 9.27
C SER A 190 1.90 19.60 9.86
N GLU A 191 2.57 18.66 9.17
CA GLU A 191 3.75 17.96 9.69
C GLU A 191 5.07 18.54 9.16
N THR A 192 6.16 18.30 9.92
CA THR A 192 7.49 18.77 9.52
C THR A 192 7.99 18.06 8.27
N ILE A 193 8.83 18.72 7.47
CA ILE A 193 9.38 18.14 6.22
C ILE A 193 10.11 16.81 6.49
N ARG A 194 10.80 16.71 7.63
CA ARG A 194 11.56 15.52 8.03
C ARG A 194 10.64 14.31 8.19
N ASP A 195 9.48 14.50 8.81
CA ASP A 195 8.58 13.42 9.18
C ASP A 195 7.76 12.91 7.98
N VAL A 196 7.45 13.78 7.02
CA VAL A 196 6.61 13.44 5.85
C VAL A 196 7.35 13.41 4.52
N LYS A 197 8.70 13.44 4.50
CA LYS A 197 9.49 13.49 3.25
C LYS A 197 9.06 12.42 2.22
N THR A 198 9.03 11.16 2.63
CA THR A 198 8.64 10.04 1.75
C THR A 198 7.16 10.11 1.37
N MET A 199 6.30 10.49 2.33
CA MET A 199 4.87 10.62 2.11
C MET A 199 4.54 11.71 1.08
N ARG A 200 5.25 12.84 1.09
CA ARG A 200 5.08 13.92 0.10
C ARG A 200 5.36 13.45 -1.32
N ILE A 201 6.39 12.62 -1.51
CA ILE A 201 6.73 12.07 -2.83
C ILE A 201 5.61 11.16 -3.33
N HIS A 202 5.17 10.20 -2.52
CA HIS A 202 4.08 9.29 -2.89
C HIS A 202 2.76 10.05 -3.11
N PHE A 203 2.44 11.03 -2.26
CA PHE A 203 1.25 11.87 -2.43
C PHE A 203 1.28 12.67 -3.72
N ALA A 204 2.42 13.32 -4.04
CA ALA A 204 2.58 14.05 -5.28
C ALA A 204 2.39 13.16 -6.52
N LYS A 205 2.94 11.95 -6.49
CA LYS A 205 2.76 10.97 -7.56
C LYS A 205 1.31 10.51 -7.69
N VAL A 206 0.62 10.18 -6.60
CA VAL A 206 -0.80 9.81 -6.62
C VAL A 206 -1.64 10.92 -7.25
N VAL A 207 -1.47 12.17 -6.80
CA VAL A 207 -2.21 13.30 -7.36
C VAL A 207 -1.89 13.51 -8.84
N THR A 208 -0.61 13.38 -9.23
CA THR A 208 -0.19 13.52 -10.63
C THR A 208 -0.80 12.44 -11.51
N GLU A 209 -0.73 11.17 -11.09
CA GLU A 209 -1.27 10.05 -11.85
C GLU A 209 -2.79 10.12 -11.98
N ILE A 210 -3.52 10.59 -10.96
CA ILE A 210 -4.97 10.85 -11.05
C ILE A 210 -5.27 11.92 -12.09
N VAL A 211 -4.53 13.04 -12.10
CA VAL A 211 -4.69 14.09 -13.11
C VAL A 211 -4.38 13.54 -14.51
N CYS A 212 -3.33 12.75 -14.63
CA CYS A 212 -2.90 12.15 -15.89
C CYS A 212 -3.84 11.04 -16.39
N SER A 213 -4.61 10.38 -15.51
CA SER A 213 -5.56 9.34 -15.91
C SER A 213 -6.85 9.88 -16.53
N VAL A 214 -7.11 11.19 -16.43
CA VAL A 214 -8.33 11.83 -16.95
C VAL A 214 -8.06 12.58 -18.26
N PRO A 215 -8.93 12.42 -19.29
CA PRO A 215 -8.85 13.19 -20.55
C PRO A 215 -8.77 14.69 -20.32
N LEU A 216 -8.00 15.41 -21.16
CA LEU A 216 -7.69 16.83 -20.97
C LEU A 216 -8.93 17.71 -20.89
N ASP A 217 -9.93 17.42 -21.72
CA ASP A 217 -11.22 18.09 -21.82
C ASP A 217 -12.09 17.93 -20.56
N LEU A 218 -11.85 16.89 -19.75
CA LEU A 218 -12.61 16.62 -18.53
C LEU A 218 -11.89 17.04 -17.24
N ARG A 219 -10.62 17.46 -17.31
CA ARG A 219 -9.79 17.78 -16.13
C ARG A 219 -10.30 18.98 -15.34
N GLU A 220 -11.06 19.87 -15.95
CA GLU A 220 -11.65 21.01 -15.25
C GLU A 220 -12.68 20.61 -14.19
N ASN A 221 -13.23 19.40 -14.26
CA ASN A 221 -14.21 18.86 -13.32
C ASN A 221 -13.61 17.87 -12.32
N LEU A 222 -12.35 17.47 -12.51
CA LEU A 222 -11.70 16.41 -11.73
C LEU A 222 -11.64 16.69 -10.23
N LEU A 223 -11.20 17.90 -9.88
CA LEU A 223 -11.02 18.34 -8.49
C LEU A 223 -11.84 19.60 -8.25
N PRO A 224 -12.53 19.72 -7.10
CA PRO A 224 -13.13 20.98 -6.66
C PRO A 224 -12.11 22.12 -6.64
N MET A 225 -12.55 23.35 -6.96
CA MET A 225 -11.68 24.52 -7.09
C MET A 225 -10.81 24.77 -5.85
N ASP A 226 -11.39 24.64 -4.66
CA ASP A 226 -10.65 24.86 -3.39
C ASP A 226 -9.55 23.82 -3.16
N LEU A 227 -9.84 22.55 -3.44
CA LEU A 227 -8.86 21.46 -3.34
C LEU A 227 -7.74 21.65 -4.39
N ARG A 228 -8.10 21.99 -5.63
CA ARG A 228 -7.14 22.27 -6.71
C ARG A 228 -6.20 23.41 -6.33
N ARG A 229 -6.74 24.52 -5.83
CA ARG A 229 -5.96 25.68 -5.36
C ARG A 229 -5.02 25.28 -4.23
N SER A 230 -5.53 24.53 -3.25
CA SER A 230 -4.75 24.11 -2.09
C SER A 230 -3.58 23.19 -2.47
N LEU A 231 -3.83 22.20 -3.35
CA LEU A 231 -2.77 21.33 -3.88
C LEU A 231 -1.73 22.10 -4.68
N PHE A 232 -2.15 23.09 -5.48
CA PHE A 232 -1.23 23.94 -6.22
C PHE A 232 -0.25 24.67 -5.29
N PHE A 233 -0.77 25.37 -4.27
CA PHE A 233 0.09 26.08 -3.31
C PHE A 233 0.96 25.14 -2.50
N LEU A 234 0.43 23.96 -2.14
CA LEU A 234 1.17 22.94 -1.43
C LEU A 234 2.39 22.47 -2.24
N PHE A 235 2.18 22.07 -3.50
CA PHE A 235 3.26 21.58 -4.37
C PHE A 235 4.24 22.69 -4.72
N PHE A 236 3.73 23.90 -4.99
CA PHE A 236 4.55 25.08 -5.20
C PHE A 236 5.48 25.35 -4.00
N SER A 237 4.97 25.23 -2.77
CA SER A 237 5.79 25.42 -1.56
C SER A 237 6.92 24.40 -1.43
N TRP A 238 6.70 23.16 -1.90
CA TRP A 238 7.71 22.10 -1.86
C TRP A 238 8.82 22.36 -2.88
N CYS A 239 8.45 22.78 -4.09
CA CYS A 239 9.41 23.12 -5.14
C CYS A 239 10.20 24.40 -4.81
N SER A 240 9.53 25.43 -4.28
CA SER A 240 10.16 26.74 -4.01
C SER A 240 11.22 26.68 -2.90
N ARG A 241 11.06 25.79 -1.91
CA ARG A 241 12.06 25.58 -0.85
C ARG A 241 13.37 24.99 -1.40
N ILE A 242 13.32 24.23 -2.50
CA ILE A 242 14.51 23.72 -3.16
C ILE A 242 15.28 24.87 -3.84
N LEU A 243 14.55 25.80 -4.48
CA LEU A 243 15.14 26.95 -5.16
C LEU A 243 15.80 27.94 -4.18
N ALA A 244 15.17 28.21 -3.04
CA ALA A 244 15.75 29.08 -2.01
C ALA A 244 17.07 28.52 -1.46
N ASN A 245 17.12 27.24 -1.12
CA ASN A 245 18.35 26.58 -0.63
C ASN A 245 19.45 26.46 -1.69
N SER A 246 19.12 26.59 -2.98
CA SER A 246 20.12 26.58 -4.06
C SER A 246 20.78 27.95 -4.29
N ASN A 247 20.15 29.04 -3.85
CA ASN A 247 20.68 30.40 -3.96
C ASN A 247 21.59 30.78 -2.78
N ASP A 248 21.43 30.16 -1.60
CA ASP A 248 22.34 30.35 -0.45
C ASP A 248 23.69 29.62 -0.61
N ASN A 249 23.86 28.80 -1.65
CA ASN A 249 25.10 28.07 -1.96
C ASN A 249 25.85 28.64 -3.18
N ARG A 250 25.57 29.89 -3.56
CA ARG A 250 26.30 30.66 -4.60
C ARG A 250 26.81 31.96 -4.03
#